data_AF-A0A9W9L131-F1
#
_entry.id   AF-A0A9W9L131-F1
#
_cell.length_a   1.000
_cell.length_b   1.000
_cell.length_c   1.000
_cell.angle_alpha   90.00
_cell.angle_beta   90.00
_cell.angle_gamma   90.00
#
_symmetry.space_group_name_H-M   'P 1'
#
loop_
_entity.id
_entity.type
_entity.pdbx_description
1 polymer ?
#
loop_
_entity_poly.entity_id
_entity_poly.type
_entity_poly.pdbx_seq_one_letter_code
_entity_poly.pdbx_strand_id
1 'polypeptide(L)'
;MAASSSSSSIASSGPSGVFSAATKSETLRLAGTECWACSTRMPDICQVVLNHDPQIPVWEQIGLFTFNFKTTHNSIPLCGACHTEFDMPLDPGYVFFPTDIQYFIDFESQDRSRRARIATETRIPMSSLSRQVPTNEEYKQHGIDKKMILPTAVGGRYSRVFLKQFLHNGEIPGIEKQYSSPKEWHGAPIASIRRAFAALGSPRFFLIVDPKIRNMLEELRRLYFSDHDLPPEQASLRVVYRPQAETSQKHQLEVSSNGESGPVKAKGEATGQTGIPESTELCGEYTEWVLGPGFTTNDVVRRYEPVFSSLDSYSPTE
;
A
#
# COMPACT_ATOMS: atom_id res chain seq x y z
N MET A 1 -35.50 12.91 46.27
CA MET A 1 -34.09 12.66 45.93
C MET A 1 -34.00 12.53 44.42
N ALA A 2 -33.45 13.55 43.76
CA ALA A 2 -33.30 13.58 42.30
C ALA A 2 -31.94 12.98 41.93
N ALA A 3 -31.94 11.86 41.22
CA ALA A 3 -30.72 11.25 40.69
C ALA A 3 -30.43 11.87 39.32
N SER A 4 -29.38 12.69 39.27
CA SER A 4 -28.82 13.24 38.04
C SER A 4 -28.23 12.11 37.20
N SER A 5 -28.78 11.89 36.01
CA SER A 5 -28.22 10.98 35.01
C SER A 5 -27.22 11.76 34.17
N SER A 6 -25.94 11.68 34.51
CA SER A 6 -24.86 12.23 33.71
C SER A 6 -24.56 11.31 32.52
N SER A 7 -25.14 11.63 31.38
CA SER A 7 -24.73 11.16 30.07
C SER A 7 -23.40 11.83 29.69
N SER A 8 -22.28 11.10 29.82
CA SER A 8 -20.98 11.52 29.31
C SER A 8 -20.63 10.73 28.04
N SER A 9 -21.12 11.24 26.91
CA SER A 9 -20.58 10.96 25.59
C SER A 9 -19.20 11.60 25.47
N ILE A 10 -18.14 10.80 25.57
CA ILE A 10 -16.80 11.20 25.12
C ILE A 10 -16.46 10.33 23.92
N ALA A 11 -16.99 10.73 22.76
CA ALA A 11 -16.35 10.40 21.50
C ALA A 11 -15.06 11.23 21.45
N SER A 12 -13.98 10.68 21.99
CA SER A 12 -12.64 11.23 21.79
C SER A 12 -12.30 11.02 20.32
N SER A 13 -12.43 12.10 19.53
CA SER A 13 -11.79 12.23 18.23
C SER A 13 -10.28 12.29 18.45
N GLY A 14 -9.69 11.11 18.66
CA GLY A 14 -8.25 10.93 18.63
C GLY A 14 -7.66 11.35 17.27
N PRO A 15 -6.34 11.61 17.20
CA PRO A 15 -5.67 12.00 15.96
C PRO A 15 -6.07 11.05 14.84
N SER A 16 -6.52 11.63 13.71
CA SER A 16 -7.17 10.93 12.59
C SER A 16 -6.31 9.84 11.93
N GLY A 17 -5.04 9.71 12.34
CA GLY A 17 -4.06 8.75 11.86
C GLY A 17 -3.87 7.48 12.70
N VAL A 18 -4.45 7.37 13.89
CA VAL A 18 -4.22 6.20 14.79
C VAL A 18 -5.34 5.16 14.63
N PHE A 19 -4.96 3.87 14.56
CA PHE A 19 -5.93 2.78 14.54
C PHE A 19 -6.84 2.80 15.78
N SER A 20 -8.13 2.53 15.57
CA SER A 20 -9.08 2.35 16.66
C SER A 20 -8.67 1.18 17.57
N ALA A 21 -9.09 1.20 18.83
CA ALA A 21 -8.86 0.09 19.75
C ALA A 21 -9.43 -1.24 19.22
N ALA A 22 -10.57 -1.19 18.52
CA ALA A 22 -11.18 -2.33 17.86
C ALA A 22 -10.29 -2.88 16.73
N THR A 23 -9.77 -2.01 15.87
CA THR A 23 -8.84 -2.41 14.79
C THR A 23 -7.57 -3.04 15.37
N LYS A 24 -7.01 -2.47 16.44
CA LYS A 24 -5.82 -3.03 17.10
C LYS A 24 -6.10 -4.43 17.67
N SER A 25 -7.23 -4.60 18.37
CA SER A 25 -7.62 -5.89 18.95
C SER A 25 -7.88 -6.95 17.89
N GLU A 26 -8.55 -6.59 16.78
CA GLU A 26 -8.80 -7.51 15.66
C GLU A 26 -7.52 -7.86 14.92
N THR A 27 -6.57 -6.93 14.79
CA THR A 27 -5.24 -7.21 14.23
C THR A 27 -4.52 -8.26 15.06
N LEU A 28 -4.52 -8.12 16.39
CA LEU A 28 -3.91 -9.10 17.29
C LEU A 28 -4.61 -10.46 17.23
N ARG A 29 -5.95 -10.48 17.11
CA ARG A 29 -6.71 -11.72 16.92
C ARG A 29 -6.33 -12.44 15.63
N LEU A 30 -6.08 -11.70 14.54
CA LEU A 30 -5.74 -12.25 13.23
C LEU A 30 -4.27 -12.63 13.08
N ALA A 31 -3.34 -11.83 13.62
CA ALA A 31 -1.89 -12.00 13.41
C ALA A 31 -1.16 -12.62 14.61
N GLY A 32 -1.84 -12.75 15.76
CA GLY A 32 -1.25 -13.16 17.03
C GLY A 32 -0.78 -11.97 17.88
N THR A 33 -0.41 -12.26 19.13
CA THR A 33 0.02 -11.26 20.13
C THR A 33 1.54 -11.07 20.20
N GLU A 34 2.25 -11.57 19.20
CA GLU A 34 3.69 -11.43 19.05
C GLU A 34 4.02 -10.62 17.79
N CYS A 35 5.22 -10.04 17.77
CA CYS A 35 5.77 -9.37 16.60
C CYS A 35 5.71 -10.30 15.39
N TRP A 36 5.05 -9.83 14.32
CA TRP A 36 4.86 -10.63 13.13
C TRP A 36 6.20 -11.02 12.49
N ALA A 37 7.20 -10.15 12.58
CA ALA A 37 8.54 -10.34 12.05
C ALA A 37 9.37 -11.33 12.89
N CYS A 38 9.66 -11.00 14.16
CA CYS A 38 10.63 -11.72 15.00
C CYS A 38 10.03 -12.49 16.18
N SER A 39 8.70 -12.50 16.35
CA SER A 39 7.99 -13.17 17.45
C SER A 39 8.27 -12.60 18.86
N THR A 40 8.90 -11.43 18.97
CA THR A 40 9.00 -10.70 20.25
C THR A 40 7.60 -10.34 20.76
N ARG A 41 7.33 -10.59 22.04
CA ARG A 41 6.03 -10.29 22.69
C ARG A 41 5.77 -8.78 22.77
N MET A 42 4.50 -8.44 23.02
CA MET A 42 4.03 -7.05 23.20
C MET A 42 4.36 -6.13 22.01
N PRO A 43 3.95 -6.48 20.78
CA PRO A 43 4.14 -5.62 19.62
C PRO A 43 3.20 -4.40 19.64
N ASP A 44 3.63 -3.34 18.97
CA ASP A 44 2.74 -2.26 18.56
C ASP A 44 2.02 -2.63 17.26
N ILE A 45 0.82 -2.08 17.04
CA ILE A 45 0.10 -2.24 15.78
C ILE A 45 0.47 -1.11 14.83
N CYS A 46 1.21 -1.46 13.79
CA CYS A 46 1.81 -0.57 12.82
C CYS A 46 1.01 -0.54 11.52
N GLN A 47 1.11 0.57 10.78
CA GLN A 47 0.57 0.70 9.43
C GLN A 47 1.58 0.18 8.40
N VAL A 48 1.13 -0.60 7.42
CA VAL A 48 1.99 -1.06 6.32
C VAL A 48 2.22 0.05 5.31
N VAL A 49 1.16 0.78 4.95
CA VAL A 49 1.21 2.05 4.22
C VAL A 49 0.82 3.15 5.20
N LEU A 50 1.72 4.11 5.42
CA LEU A 50 1.45 5.23 6.33
C LEU A 50 0.28 6.06 5.84
N ASN A 51 -0.64 6.44 6.72
CA ASN A 51 -1.80 7.29 6.37
C ASN A 51 -1.43 8.63 5.73
N HIS A 52 -0.19 9.10 5.94
CA HIS A 52 0.34 10.34 5.36
C HIS A 52 1.42 10.09 4.30
N ASP A 53 1.43 8.91 3.67
CA ASP A 53 2.31 8.66 2.51
C ASP A 53 1.92 9.64 1.38
N PRO A 54 2.83 10.55 0.97
CA PRO A 54 2.53 11.57 -0.03
C PRO A 54 2.25 10.98 -1.42
N GLN A 55 2.52 9.69 -1.63
CA GLN A 55 2.24 8.99 -2.88
C GLN A 55 0.84 8.38 -2.93
N ILE A 56 0.07 8.33 -1.83
CA ILE A 56 -1.30 7.79 -1.82
C ILE A 56 -2.16 8.31 -2.98
N PRO A 57 -2.24 9.64 -3.23
CA PRO A 57 -3.10 10.15 -4.31
C PRO A 57 -2.73 9.60 -5.70
N VAL A 58 -1.43 9.38 -5.95
CA VAL A 58 -0.96 8.84 -7.23
C VAL A 58 -1.38 7.38 -7.38
N TRP A 59 -1.30 6.59 -6.31
CA TRP A 59 -1.67 5.17 -6.30
C TRP A 59 -3.18 4.95 -6.37
N GLU A 60 -3.97 5.82 -5.73
CA GLU A 60 -5.44 5.83 -5.85
C GLU A 60 -5.87 6.24 -7.26
N GLN A 61 -5.26 7.28 -7.83
CA GLN A 61 -5.58 7.77 -9.17
C GLN A 61 -5.39 6.70 -10.26
N ILE A 62 -4.38 5.84 -10.14
CA ILE A 62 -4.15 4.73 -11.07
C ILE A 62 -4.91 3.44 -10.70
N GLY A 63 -5.74 3.48 -9.66
CA GLY A 63 -6.61 2.40 -9.24
C GLY A 63 -5.90 1.22 -8.54
N LEU A 64 -4.73 1.44 -7.95
CA LEU A 64 -4.01 0.39 -7.20
C LEU A 64 -4.40 0.34 -5.73
N PHE A 65 -4.63 1.49 -5.10
CA PHE A 65 -5.13 1.57 -3.73
C PHE A 65 -6.65 1.60 -3.72
N THR A 66 -7.25 0.49 -3.29
CA THR A 66 -8.70 0.26 -3.29
C THR A 66 -9.24 -0.15 -1.91
N PHE A 67 -8.44 0.02 -0.85
CA PHE A 67 -8.78 -0.40 0.51
C PHE A 67 -8.63 0.76 1.49
N ASN A 68 -9.29 0.65 2.64
CA ASN A 68 -9.22 1.66 3.69
C ASN A 68 -7.98 1.48 4.57
N PHE A 69 -7.11 2.48 4.63
CA PHE A 69 -5.85 2.45 5.39
C PHE A 69 -6.02 2.36 6.92
N LYS A 70 -7.23 2.58 7.44
CA LYS A 70 -7.55 2.55 8.88
C LYS A 70 -8.13 1.20 9.34
N THR A 71 -8.25 0.22 8.45
CA THR A 71 -8.74 -1.13 8.79
C THR A 71 -7.59 -2.09 9.04
N THR A 72 -7.93 -3.33 9.40
CA THR A 72 -6.96 -4.41 9.60
C THR A 72 -6.23 -4.78 8.31
N HIS A 73 -6.75 -4.40 7.15
CA HIS A 73 -6.07 -4.67 5.88
C HIS A 73 -4.72 -3.95 5.73
N ASN A 74 -4.49 -2.89 6.51
CA ASN A 74 -3.25 -2.12 6.51
C ASN A 74 -2.43 -2.30 7.79
N SER A 75 -2.81 -3.24 8.67
CA SER A 75 -2.20 -3.34 10.00
C SER A 75 -1.30 -4.56 10.15
N ILE A 76 -0.26 -4.40 10.96
CA ILE A 76 0.69 -5.48 11.26
C ILE A 76 1.28 -5.28 12.67
N PRO A 77 1.34 -6.32 13.52
CA PRO A 77 2.00 -6.22 14.82
C PRO A 77 3.51 -6.27 14.65
N LEU A 78 4.25 -5.25 15.09
CA LEU A 78 5.72 -5.23 15.11
C LEU A 78 6.23 -4.75 16.48
N CYS A 79 7.32 -5.34 16.98
CA CYS A 79 8.03 -4.77 18.13
C CYS A 79 8.77 -3.49 17.73
N GLY A 80 9.16 -2.65 18.69
CA GLY A 80 9.81 -1.36 18.42
C GLY A 80 11.01 -1.44 17.46
N ALA A 81 11.89 -2.42 17.63
CA ALA A 81 13.05 -2.61 16.75
C ALA A 81 12.65 -2.96 15.31
N CYS A 82 11.73 -3.92 15.13
CA CYS A 82 11.25 -4.29 13.79
C CYS A 82 10.44 -3.16 13.15
N HIS A 83 9.67 -2.41 13.93
CA HIS A 83 8.91 -1.27 13.46
C HIS A 83 9.83 -0.17 12.92
N THR A 84 10.85 0.22 13.69
CA THR A 84 11.85 1.21 13.25
C THR A 84 12.53 0.80 11.95
N GLU A 85 12.99 -0.45 11.87
CA GLU A 85 13.70 -0.95 10.68
C GLU A 85 12.79 -1.20 9.48
N PHE A 86 11.50 -1.40 9.71
CA PHE A 86 10.48 -1.47 8.68
C PHE A 86 10.17 -0.10 8.07
N ASP A 87 10.14 0.95 8.89
CA ASP A 87 9.75 2.32 8.48
C ASP A 87 10.85 3.14 7.82
N MET A 88 12.09 2.66 7.83
CA MET A 88 13.21 3.29 7.15
C MET A 88 12.95 3.40 5.63
N PRO A 89 12.79 4.62 5.07
CA PRO A 89 12.24 4.80 3.72
C PRO A 89 13.24 4.49 2.60
N LEU A 90 14.52 4.84 2.80
CA LEU A 90 15.57 4.66 1.79
C LEU A 90 16.33 3.35 1.95
N ASP A 91 16.35 2.83 3.17
CA ASP A 91 17.24 1.75 3.55
C ASP A 91 16.66 0.89 4.68
N PRO A 92 15.54 0.19 4.40
CA PRO A 92 14.87 -0.67 5.36
C PRO A 92 15.81 -1.78 5.86
N GLY A 93 15.72 -2.06 7.16
CA GLY A 93 16.31 -3.27 7.75
C GLY A 93 15.38 -4.47 7.67
N TYR A 94 14.07 -4.26 7.49
CA TYR A 94 13.08 -5.31 7.36
C TYR A 94 12.06 -4.99 6.27
N VAL A 95 11.73 -5.99 5.46
CA VAL A 95 10.69 -5.89 4.43
C VAL A 95 9.97 -7.23 4.30
N PHE A 96 8.71 -7.18 3.89
CA PHE A 96 7.97 -8.37 3.51
C PHE A 96 7.14 -8.10 2.27
N PHE A 97 6.88 -9.15 1.50
CA PHE A 97 6.13 -9.08 0.24
C PHE A 97 5.55 -10.46 -0.11
N PRO A 98 4.56 -10.54 -1.02
CA PRO A 98 3.93 -11.81 -1.36
C PRO A 98 4.95 -12.84 -1.85
N THR A 99 4.81 -14.09 -1.43
CA THR A 99 5.74 -15.15 -1.88
C THR A 99 5.54 -15.49 -3.36
N ASP A 100 4.31 -15.46 -3.87
CA ASP A 100 4.00 -15.69 -5.29
C ASP A 100 3.78 -14.35 -6.01
N ILE A 101 4.87 -13.66 -6.38
CA ILE A 101 4.79 -12.39 -7.14
C ILE A 101 4.24 -12.63 -8.55
N GLN A 102 4.46 -13.82 -9.12
CA GLN A 102 4.00 -14.17 -10.46
C GLN A 102 2.48 -14.09 -10.58
N TYR A 103 1.74 -14.48 -9.53
CA TYR A 103 0.29 -14.30 -9.46
C TYR A 103 -0.15 -12.86 -9.76
N PHE A 104 0.52 -11.87 -9.17
CA PHE A 104 0.19 -10.45 -9.36
C PHE A 104 0.56 -9.95 -10.76
N ILE A 105 1.65 -10.45 -11.34
CA ILE A 105 2.06 -10.17 -12.73
C ILE A 105 1.02 -10.71 -13.70
N ASP A 106 0.61 -11.96 -13.52
CA ASP A 106 -0.38 -12.62 -14.37
C ASP A 106 -1.73 -11.93 -14.28
N PHE A 107 -2.16 -11.58 -13.06
CA PHE A 107 -3.40 -10.86 -12.82
C PHE A 107 -3.41 -9.49 -13.52
N GLU A 108 -2.37 -8.68 -13.35
CA GLU A 108 -2.27 -7.36 -14.00
C GLU A 108 -2.22 -7.49 -15.52
N SER A 109 -1.53 -8.50 -16.05
CA SER A 109 -1.48 -8.76 -17.50
C SER A 109 -2.86 -9.10 -18.07
N GLN A 110 -3.64 -9.90 -17.33
CA GLN A 110 -5.02 -10.24 -17.69
C GLN A 110 -5.95 -9.03 -17.59
N ASP A 111 -5.89 -8.26 -16.50
CA ASP A 111 -6.72 -7.05 -16.32
C ASP A 111 -6.41 -6.01 -17.40
N ARG A 112 -5.13 -5.80 -17.72
CA ARG A 112 -4.72 -4.92 -18.82
C ARG A 112 -5.30 -5.37 -20.16
N SER A 113 -5.24 -6.67 -20.46
CA SER A 113 -5.82 -7.24 -21.68
C SER A 113 -7.34 -7.06 -21.72
N ARG A 114 -8.01 -7.25 -20.57
CA ARG A 114 -9.45 -6.99 -20.40
C ARG A 114 -9.79 -5.53 -20.67
N ARG A 115 -9.06 -4.58 -20.06
CA ARG A 115 -9.24 -3.13 -20.28
C ARG A 115 -9.00 -2.75 -21.74
N ALA A 116 -7.97 -3.31 -22.38
CA ALA A 116 -7.69 -3.06 -23.79
C ALA A 116 -8.80 -3.53 -24.73
N ARG A 117 -9.37 -4.71 -24.47
CA ARG A 117 -10.51 -5.24 -25.24
C ARG A 117 -11.73 -4.33 -25.09
N ILE A 118 -12.10 -3.98 -23.86
CA ILE A 118 -13.25 -3.10 -23.60
C ILE A 118 -13.05 -1.73 -24.24
N ALA A 119 -11.86 -1.15 -24.13
CA ALA A 119 -11.54 0.14 -24.74
C ALA A 119 -11.70 0.12 -26.27
N THR A 120 -11.30 -0.98 -26.92
CA THR A 120 -11.44 -1.16 -28.37
C THR A 120 -12.91 -1.33 -28.78
N GLU A 121 -13.67 -2.14 -28.04
CA GLU A 121 -15.08 -2.44 -28.33
C GLU A 121 -16.01 -1.26 -28.08
N THR A 122 -15.78 -0.51 -26.99
CA THR A 122 -16.65 0.59 -26.54
C THR A 122 -16.15 1.97 -26.94
N ARG A 123 -14.93 2.08 -27.50
CA ARG A 123 -14.22 3.34 -27.80
C ARG A 123 -14.02 4.25 -26.57
N ILE A 124 -14.09 3.69 -25.37
CA ILE A 124 -13.78 4.39 -24.13
C ILE A 124 -12.26 4.34 -23.93
N PRO A 125 -11.59 5.45 -23.54
CA PRO A 125 -10.16 5.44 -23.22
C PRO A 125 -9.83 4.42 -22.13
N MET A 126 -8.68 3.74 -22.25
CA MET A 126 -8.30 2.69 -21.31
C MET A 126 -8.13 3.22 -19.88
N SER A 127 -7.64 4.45 -19.72
CA SER A 127 -7.60 5.20 -18.45
C SER A 127 -8.92 5.40 -17.76
N SER A 128 -10.03 5.46 -18.50
CA SER A 128 -11.36 5.65 -17.92
C SER A 128 -11.96 4.34 -17.40
N LEU A 129 -11.32 3.20 -17.68
CA LEU A 129 -11.76 1.90 -17.19
C LEU A 129 -11.13 1.61 -15.83
N SER A 130 -11.96 1.16 -14.88
CA SER A 130 -11.48 0.77 -13.56
C SER A 130 -10.48 -0.39 -13.65
N ARG A 131 -9.33 -0.20 -13.00
CA ARG A 131 -8.34 -1.25 -12.77
C ARG A 131 -8.89 -2.22 -11.72
N GLN A 132 -8.67 -3.51 -11.95
CA GLN A 132 -8.91 -4.53 -10.93
C GLN A 132 -7.58 -4.87 -10.25
N VAL A 133 -7.62 -5.08 -8.93
CA VAL A 133 -6.46 -5.52 -8.15
C VAL A 133 -6.85 -6.70 -7.28
N PRO A 134 -5.94 -7.67 -7.05
CA PRO A 134 -6.25 -8.80 -6.20
C PRO A 134 -6.55 -8.39 -4.76
N THR A 135 -7.65 -8.86 -4.20
CA THR A 135 -7.93 -8.71 -2.76
C THR A 135 -7.09 -9.69 -1.94
N ASN A 136 -7.06 -9.48 -0.61
CA ASN A 136 -6.43 -10.43 0.32
C ASN A 136 -7.13 -11.79 0.33
N GLU A 137 -8.45 -11.85 0.14
CA GLU A 137 -9.23 -13.09 0.01
C GLU A 137 -8.88 -13.82 -1.28
N GLU A 138 -8.80 -13.12 -2.41
CA GLU A 138 -8.43 -13.72 -3.70
C GLU A 138 -7.01 -14.30 -3.65
N TYR A 139 -6.06 -13.56 -3.07
CA TYR A 139 -4.69 -14.07 -2.91
C TYR A 139 -4.61 -15.24 -1.93
N LYS A 140 -5.43 -15.24 -0.86
CA LYS A 140 -5.58 -16.40 0.03
C LYS A 140 -6.14 -17.61 -0.75
N GLN A 141 -7.21 -17.43 -1.51
CA GLN A 141 -7.84 -18.50 -2.28
C GLN A 141 -6.86 -19.12 -3.27
N HIS A 142 -6.12 -18.29 -4.01
CA HIS A 142 -5.03 -18.75 -4.88
C HIS A 142 -3.99 -19.60 -4.13
N GLY A 143 -3.61 -19.19 -2.92
CA GLY A 143 -2.70 -19.95 -2.08
C GLY A 143 -3.26 -21.31 -1.65
N ILE A 144 -4.57 -21.40 -1.39
CA ILE A 144 -5.26 -22.66 -1.08
C ILE A 144 -5.27 -23.58 -2.31
N ASP A 145 -5.66 -23.03 -3.47
CA ASP A 145 -5.76 -23.78 -4.72
C ASP A 145 -4.41 -24.35 -5.17
N LYS A 146 -3.33 -23.58 -4.99
CA LYS A 146 -1.95 -24.03 -5.22
C LYS A 146 -1.36 -24.88 -4.08
N LYS A 147 -2.12 -25.17 -3.02
CA LYS A 147 -1.68 -25.93 -1.83
C LYS A 147 -0.45 -25.31 -1.14
N MET A 148 -0.31 -23.99 -1.21
CA MET A 148 0.77 -23.22 -0.56
C MET A 148 0.44 -22.87 0.89
N ILE A 149 -0.86 -22.79 1.22
CA ILE A 149 -1.40 -22.52 2.56
C ILE A 149 -2.62 -23.39 2.83
N LEU A 150 -3.00 -23.50 4.10
CA LEU A 150 -4.17 -24.25 4.53
C LEU A 150 -5.46 -23.41 4.37
N PRO A 151 -6.64 -24.03 4.22
CA PRO A 151 -7.91 -23.30 4.20
C PRO A 151 -8.18 -22.45 5.46
N THR A 152 -7.62 -22.89 6.59
CA THR A 152 -7.69 -22.21 7.89
C THR A 152 -6.72 -21.03 8.02
N ALA A 153 -5.91 -20.74 7.00
CA ALA A 153 -4.96 -19.64 7.00
C ALA A 153 -5.66 -18.29 7.19
N VAL A 154 -4.98 -17.36 7.86
CA VAL A 154 -5.54 -16.02 8.13
C VAL A 154 -5.51 -15.10 6.91
N GLY A 155 -4.69 -15.42 5.91
CA GLY A 155 -4.56 -14.66 4.67
C GLY A 155 -3.55 -15.27 3.71
N GLY A 156 -3.02 -14.45 2.81
CA GLY A 156 -2.01 -14.88 1.84
C GLY A 156 -0.65 -15.17 2.49
N ARG A 157 0.26 -15.79 1.72
CA ARG A 157 1.62 -16.14 2.17
C ARG A 157 2.64 -15.08 1.74
N TYR A 158 3.46 -14.63 2.69
CA TYR A 158 4.42 -13.55 2.49
C TYR A 158 5.82 -13.95 2.94
N SER A 159 6.81 -13.56 2.14
CA SER A 159 8.23 -13.73 2.45
C SER A 159 8.66 -12.66 3.44
N ARG A 160 9.36 -13.06 4.51
CA ARG A 160 9.94 -12.17 5.50
C ARG A 160 11.43 -12.02 5.24
N VAL A 161 11.90 -10.80 4.99
CA VAL A 161 13.29 -10.54 4.60
C VAL A 161 13.91 -9.53 5.53
N PHE A 162 14.95 -9.97 6.24
CA PHE A 162 15.81 -9.12 7.05
C PHE A 162 17.01 -8.69 6.21
N LEU A 163 17.17 -7.38 6.06
CA LEU A 163 18.23 -6.73 5.27
C LEU A 163 19.40 -6.25 6.14
N LYS A 164 19.21 -6.20 7.47
CA LYS A 164 20.21 -5.88 8.48
C LYS A 164 20.11 -6.87 9.64
N GLN A 165 21.23 -7.07 10.33
CA GLN A 165 21.28 -7.81 11.59
C GLN A 165 21.01 -6.85 12.75
N PHE A 166 19.74 -6.58 13.03
CA PHE A 166 19.34 -5.64 14.10
C PHE A 166 18.65 -6.33 15.28
N LEU A 167 18.35 -7.63 15.16
CA LEU A 167 17.80 -8.40 16.27
C LEU A 167 18.91 -8.66 17.30
N HIS A 168 18.62 -8.44 18.58
CA HIS A 168 19.62 -8.53 19.66
C HIS A 168 20.89 -7.72 19.37
N ASN A 169 20.75 -6.53 18.78
CA ASN A 169 21.87 -5.67 18.38
C ASN A 169 22.90 -6.35 17.44
N GLY A 170 22.49 -7.41 16.72
CA GLY A 170 23.39 -8.20 15.87
C GLY A 170 24.35 -9.10 16.64
N GLU A 171 24.20 -9.25 17.96
CA GLU A 171 25.08 -10.07 18.81
C GLU A 171 24.93 -11.57 18.53
N ILE A 172 23.81 -11.99 17.96
CA ILE A 172 23.51 -13.40 17.63
C ILE A 172 23.44 -13.55 16.11
N PRO A 173 24.54 -13.92 15.43
CA PRO A 173 24.55 -14.06 13.99
C PRO A 173 23.56 -15.12 13.50
N GLY A 174 22.75 -14.75 12.50
CA GLY A 174 21.88 -15.69 11.79
C GLY A 174 20.56 -16.00 12.50
N ILE A 175 20.24 -15.31 13.59
CA ILE A 175 18.93 -15.43 14.24
C ILE A 175 17.79 -15.02 13.29
N GLU A 176 18.05 -14.07 12.40
CA GLU A 176 17.12 -13.63 11.36
C GLU A 176 16.73 -14.78 10.43
N LYS A 177 17.62 -15.75 10.20
CA LYS A 177 17.34 -16.93 9.36
C LYS A 177 16.22 -17.77 9.96
N GLN A 178 16.12 -17.85 11.28
CA GLN A 178 15.05 -18.57 11.97
C GLN A 178 13.68 -17.91 11.72
N TYR A 179 13.68 -16.57 11.59
CA TYR A 179 12.48 -15.77 11.38
C TYR A 179 12.20 -15.44 9.90
N SER A 180 13.05 -15.86 8.97
CA SER A 180 12.88 -15.56 7.53
C SER A 180 11.89 -16.51 6.83
N SER A 181 11.37 -17.52 7.52
CA SER A 181 10.38 -18.43 6.93
C SER A 181 9.13 -17.65 6.51
N PRO A 182 8.50 -17.96 5.36
CA PRO A 182 7.29 -17.26 4.95
C PRO A 182 6.17 -17.38 5.98
N LYS A 183 5.41 -16.31 6.18
CA LYS A 183 4.33 -16.22 7.17
C LYS A 183 3.06 -15.66 6.53
N GLU A 184 1.92 -16.04 7.11
CA GLU A 184 0.61 -15.59 6.65
C GLU A 184 0.32 -14.17 7.13
N TRP A 185 -0.28 -13.36 6.27
CA TRP A 185 -0.75 -12.02 6.64
C TRP A 185 -2.11 -11.76 6.01
N HIS A 186 -3.02 -11.19 6.80
CA HIS A 186 -4.42 -10.98 6.46
C HIS A 186 -4.66 -9.70 5.65
N GLY A 187 -3.65 -8.83 5.54
CA GLY A 187 -3.81 -7.52 4.93
C GLY A 187 -3.77 -7.50 3.40
N ALA A 188 -4.05 -6.32 2.86
CA ALA A 188 -4.12 -6.06 1.42
C ALA A 188 -2.74 -6.27 0.78
N PRO A 189 -2.60 -7.17 -0.21
CA PRO A 189 -1.29 -7.48 -0.79
C PRO A 189 -0.60 -6.25 -1.37
N ILE A 190 -1.36 -5.34 -1.97
CA ILE A 190 -0.83 -4.11 -2.58
C ILE A 190 -0.09 -3.21 -1.59
N ALA A 191 -0.48 -3.22 -0.31
CA ALA A 191 0.21 -2.48 0.75
C ALA A 191 1.64 -3.00 0.95
N SER A 192 1.82 -4.33 0.97
CA SER A 192 3.16 -4.94 1.07
C SER A 192 3.97 -4.75 -0.22
N ILE A 193 3.31 -4.79 -1.40
CA ILE A 193 3.96 -4.56 -2.70
C ILE A 193 4.48 -3.11 -2.79
N ARG A 194 3.70 -2.12 -2.32
CA ARG A 194 4.13 -0.72 -2.20
C ARG A 194 5.43 -0.60 -1.40
N ARG A 195 5.58 -1.35 -0.31
CA ARG A 195 6.79 -1.37 0.53
C ARG A 195 7.94 -2.07 -0.18
N ALA A 196 7.68 -3.18 -0.86
CA ALA A 196 8.69 -3.87 -1.68
C ALA A 196 9.24 -2.95 -2.80
N PHE A 197 8.39 -2.15 -3.44
CA PHE A 197 8.80 -1.22 -4.47
C PHE A 197 9.68 -0.09 -3.95
N ALA A 198 9.42 0.42 -2.74
CA ALA A 198 10.34 1.35 -2.08
C ALA A 198 11.70 0.69 -1.82
N ALA A 199 11.69 -0.56 -1.33
CA ALA A 199 12.90 -1.29 -1.01
C ALA A 199 13.77 -1.60 -2.24
N LEU A 200 13.22 -1.65 -3.47
CA LEU A 200 14.00 -1.77 -4.71
C LEU A 200 15.04 -0.65 -4.87
N GLY A 201 14.85 0.51 -4.23
CA GLY A 201 15.83 1.60 -4.22
C GLY A 201 17.02 1.38 -3.27
N SER A 202 16.91 0.45 -2.30
CA SER A 202 18.00 0.16 -1.35
C SER A 202 19.06 -0.74 -1.98
N PRO A 203 20.36 -0.38 -1.90
CA PRO A 203 21.44 -1.27 -2.32
C PRO A 203 21.44 -2.60 -1.57
N ARG A 204 21.04 -2.64 -0.29
CA ARG A 204 21.02 -3.91 0.48
C ARG A 204 19.94 -4.86 -0.04
N PHE A 205 18.80 -4.33 -0.48
CA PHE A 205 17.78 -5.15 -1.13
C PHE A 205 18.36 -5.83 -2.38
N PHE A 206 19.15 -5.10 -3.18
CA PHE A 206 19.81 -5.65 -4.37
C PHE A 206 20.84 -6.74 -4.04
N LEU A 207 21.56 -6.62 -2.93
CA LEU A 207 22.59 -7.59 -2.53
C LEU A 207 22.03 -8.86 -1.88
N ILE A 208 20.96 -8.73 -1.09
CA ILE A 208 20.44 -9.81 -0.23
C ILE A 208 19.32 -10.59 -0.92
N VAL A 209 18.44 -9.91 -1.67
CA VAL A 209 17.28 -10.55 -2.29
C VAL A 209 17.64 -11.19 -3.62
N ASP A 210 17.11 -12.40 -3.83
CA ASP A 210 17.33 -13.18 -5.04
C ASP A 210 17.04 -12.37 -6.32
N PRO A 211 17.93 -12.41 -7.34
CA PRO A 211 17.75 -11.65 -8.58
C PRO A 211 16.42 -11.93 -9.30
N LYS A 212 15.91 -13.16 -9.26
CA LYS A 212 14.62 -13.51 -9.88
C LYS A 212 13.47 -12.78 -9.20
N ILE A 213 13.48 -12.72 -7.87
CA ILE A 213 12.48 -11.98 -7.08
C ILE A 213 12.54 -10.49 -7.43
N ARG A 214 13.74 -9.92 -7.52
CA ARG A 214 13.94 -8.52 -7.89
C ARG A 214 13.40 -8.22 -9.28
N ASN A 215 13.72 -9.04 -10.27
CA ASN A 215 13.22 -8.89 -11.63
C ASN A 215 11.68 -9.00 -11.69
N MET A 216 11.06 -9.91 -10.93
CA MET A 216 9.60 -10.02 -10.85
C MET A 216 8.97 -8.76 -10.23
N LEU A 217 9.55 -8.21 -9.17
CA LEU A 217 9.06 -6.96 -8.57
C LEU A 217 9.23 -5.76 -9.52
N GLU A 218 10.34 -5.69 -10.25
CA GLU A 218 10.55 -4.65 -11.26
C GLU A 218 9.57 -4.76 -12.42
N GLU A 219 9.30 -5.97 -12.89
CA GLU A 219 8.31 -6.23 -13.93
C GLU A 219 6.90 -5.85 -13.46
N LEU A 220 6.52 -6.24 -12.25
CA LEU A 220 5.24 -5.85 -11.68
C LEU A 220 5.13 -4.32 -11.53
N ARG A 221 6.19 -3.66 -11.05
CA ARG A 221 6.26 -2.20 -10.97
C ARG A 221 6.08 -1.58 -12.36
N ARG A 222 6.78 -2.10 -13.36
CA ARG A 222 6.64 -1.66 -14.74
C ARG A 222 5.19 -1.81 -15.21
N LEU A 223 4.57 -2.97 -15.02
CA LEU A 223 3.17 -3.20 -15.38
C LEU A 223 2.19 -2.31 -14.63
N TYR A 224 2.46 -1.90 -13.39
CA TYR A 224 1.59 -0.97 -12.69
C TYR A 224 1.66 0.46 -13.23
N PHE A 225 2.85 0.94 -13.60
CA PHE A 225 3.08 2.34 -13.96
C PHE A 225 3.33 2.63 -15.45
N SER A 226 3.31 1.61 -16.31
CA SER A 226 3.54 1.76 -17.76
C SER A 226 2.30 2.13 -18.57
N ASP A 227 1.15 2.35 -17.94
CA ASP A 227 -0.03 2.82 -18.67
C ASP A 227 0.26 4.24 -19.22
N HIS A 228 -0.07 4.44 -20.49
CA HIS A 228 0.30 5.64 -21.24
C HIS A 228 -0.63 6.83 -21.00
N ASP A 229 -1.75 6.60 -20.32
CA ASP A 229 -2.77 7.61 -20.09
C ASP A 229 -2.51 8.34 -18.77
N LEU A 230 -1.48 9.19 -18.79
CA LEU A 230 -1.22 10.08 -17.67
C LEU A 230 -2.20 11.26 -17.66
N PRO A 231 -2.50 11.82 -16.48
CA PRO A 231 -3.15 13.12 -16.39
C PRO A 231 -2.38 14.18 -17.19
N PRO A 232 -3.05 15.20 -17.76
CA PRO A 232 -2.43 16.20 -18.64
C PRO A 232 -1.18 16.88 -18.03
N GLU A 233 -1.18 17.13 -16.72
CA GLU A 233 -0.04 17.72 -15.99
C GLU A 233 1.18 16.80 -15.95
N GLN A 234 0.99 15.49 -15.80
CA GLN A 234 2.10 14.54 -15.80
C GLN A 234 2.53 14.21 -17.24
N ALA A 235 1.61 14.26 -18.20
CA ALA A 235 1.91 14.15 -19.61
C ALA A 235 2.82 15.29 -20.09
N SER A 236 2.57 16.54 -19.65
CA SER A 236 3.43 17.69 -19.98
C SER A 236 4.84 17.55 -19.38
N LEU A 237 4.95 17.09 -18.13
CA LEU A 237 6.25 16.78 -17.52
C LEU A 237 6.98 15.65 -18.26
N ARG A 238 6.28 14.61 -18.72
CA ARG A 238 6.87 13.56 -19.56
C ARG A 238 7.43 14.12 -20.88
N VAL A 239 6.80 15.13 -21.48
CA VAL A 239 7.31 15.77 -22.70
C VAL A 239 8.62 16.52 -22.43
N VAL A 240 8.73 17.22 -21.30
CA VAL A 240 9.95 17.95 -20.90
C VAL A 240 11.15 17.02 -20.73
N TYR A 241 10.94 15.87 -20.07
CA TYR A 241 12.03 14.95 -19.71
C TYR A 241 12.18 13.76 -20.65
N ARG A 242 11.38 13.66 -21.72
CA ARG A 242 11.63 12.65 -22.77
C ARG A 242 12.95 13.03 -23.44
N PRO A 243 13.97 12.14 -23.44
CA PRO A 243 15.21 12.41 -24.15
C PRO A 243 14.86 12.76 -25.60
N GLN A 244 15.33 13.91 -26.09
CA GLN A 244 15.31 14.21 -27.52
C GLN A 244 16.21 13.18 -28.19
N ALA A 245 15.64 12.04 -28.59
CA ALA A 245 16.29 11.15 -29.52
C ALA A 245 16.46 11.97 -30.81
N GLU A 246 17.70 12.36 -31.07
CA GLU A 246 18.09 13.31 -32.09
C GLU A 246 17.47 12.98 -33.45
N THR A 247 16.64 13.90 -33.97
CA THR A 247 16.53 14.12 -35.41
C THR A 247 17.83 14.73 -35.90
N SER A 248 18.89 13.93 -35.90
CA SER A 248 20.12 14.18 -36.66
C SER A 248 19.86 13.78 -38.11
N GLN A 249 19.04 14.56 -38.83
CA GLN A 249 19.04 14.62 -40.28
C GLN A 249 18.25 15.85 -40.78
N LYS A 250 18.96 16.67 -41.58
CA LYS A 250 18.55 17.87 -42.32
C LYS A 250 18.42 19.19 -41.54
N HIS A 251 19.53 19.94 -41.54
CA HIS A 251 19.52 21.19 -42.30
C HIS A 251 20.94 21.58 -42.71
N GLN A 252 21.34 21.18 -43.92
CA GLN A 252 22.34 21.92 -44.69
C GLN A 252 21.64 23.14 -45.32
N LEU A 253 22.22 24.31 -45.06
CA LEU A 253 22.42 25.44 -45.97
C LEU A 253 21.29 25.87 -46.92
N GLU A 254 20.77 27.08 -46.69
CA GLU A 254 20.49 28.17 -47.67
C GLU A 254 20.08 29.40 -46.82
N VAL A 255 21.00 30.27 -46.39
CA VAL A 255 21.53 31.48 -47.04
C VAL A 255 20.45 32.47 -47.55
N SER A 256 20.33 33.58 -46.80
CA SER A 256 19.87 34.95 -47.16
C SER A 256 18.39 35.11 -47.61
N SER A 257 17.62 36.13 -47.20
CA SER A 257 17.93 37.55 -47.02
C SER A 257 16.90 38.30 -46.16
N ASN A 258 17.37 39.38 -45.51
CA ASN A 258 16.75 40.59 -44.98
C ASN A 258 15.23 40.88 -45.10
N GLY A 259 14.71 41.55 -44.06
CA GLY A 259 13.55 42.46 -44.11
C GLY A 259 12.72 42.41 -42.82
N GLU A 260 13.10 43.14 -41.76
CA GLU A 260 12.51 44.43 -41.36
C GLU A 260 11.13 44.37 -40.67
N SER A 261 11.13 44.83 -39.41
CA SER A 261 10.20 45.82 -38.84
C SER A 261 8.81 45.40 -38.35
N GLY A 262 8.58 45.62 -37.05
CA GLY A 262 7.34 46.24 -36.57
C GLY A 262 6.54 45.49 -35.49
N PRO A 263 6.46 46.02 -34.25
CA PRO A 263 5.64 45.48 -33.18
C PRO A 263 4.25 46.14 -33.15
N VAL A 264 3.18 45.38 -32.86
CA VAL A 264 1.84 45.94 -32.58
C VAL A 264 1.27 45.34 -31.30
N LYS A 265 1.03 46.23 -30.33
CA LYS A 265 0.22 46.04 -29.12
C LYS A 265 -1.27 46.22 -29.43
N ALA A 266 -2.13 45.41 -28.80
CA ALA A 266 -3.45 45.80 -28.27
C ALA A 266 -3.86 44.73 -27.22
N LYS A 267 -3.87 44.98 -25.90
CA LYS A 267 -4.76 45.75 -25.01
C LYS A 267 -6.19 45.19 -24.86
N GLY A 268 -6.56 44.92 -23.59
CA GLY A 268 -7.91 44.84 -23.03
C GLY A 268 -8.60 43.48 -23.16
N GLU A 269 -9.30 42.91 -22.19
CA GLU A 269 -9.83 43.37 -20.91
C GLU A 269 -10.11 42.17 -20.00
N ALA A 270 -10.11 42.45 -18.69
CA ALA A 270 -10.49 41.53 -17.64
C ALA A 270 -12.01 41.36 -17.56
N THR A 271 -12.47 40.16 -17.24
CA THR A 271 -13.67 39.96 -16.42
C THR A 271 -13.56 38.61 -15.75
N GLY A 272 -13.48 38.63 -14.42
CA GLY A 272 -13.49 37.42 -13.62
C GLY A 272 -14.87 36.80 -13.58
N GLN A 273 -14.90 35.49 -13.40
CA GLN A 273 -15.91 34.85 -12.58
C GLN A 273 -15.32 33.57 -11.98
N THR A 274 -15.27 33.63 -10.66
CA THR A 274 -15.03 32.57 -9.69
C THR A 274 -16.05 31.46 -9.90
N GLY A 275 -15.58 30.25 -10.15
CA GLY A 275 -16.39 29.05 -10.15
C GLY A 275 -15.51 27.89 -9.71
N ILE A 276 -15.48 27.64 -8.41
CA ILE A 276 -14.93 26.42 -7.82
C ILE A 276 -15.90 25.30 -8.19
N PRO A 277 -15.50 24.26 -8.95
CA PRO A 277 -16.30 23.06 -9.04
C PRO A 277 -16.07 22.29 -7.73
N GLU A 278 -17.09 22.39 -6.89
CA GLU A 278 -17.38 21.50 -5.77
C GLU A 278 -17.24 20.05 -6.23
N SER A 279 -16.13 19.41 -5.87
CA SER A 279 -15.92 17.97 -6.07
C SER A 279 -16.51 17.23 -4.88
N THR A 280 -17.84 17.22 -4.85
CA THR A 280 -18.63 16.45 -3.89
C THR A 280 -18.68 14.99 -4.36
N GLU A 281 -18.17 14.12 -3.49
CA GLU A 281 -18.59 12.72 -3.32
C GLU A 281 -18.29 11.71 -4.44
N LEU A 282 -17.10 11.12 -4.35
CA LEU A 282 -16.90 9.67 -4.58
C LEU A 282 -15.99 9.11 -3.48
N CYS A 283 -16.36 9.33 -2.21
CA CYS A 283 -15.87 8.49 -1.13
C CYS A 283 -16.96 7.45 -0.88
N GLY A 284 -16.78 6.25 -1.45
CA GLY A 284 -17.64 5.12 -1.10
C GLY A 284 -17.61 4.96 0.41
N GLU A 285 -18.78 5.00 1.04
CA GLU A 285 -18.94 4.88 2.48
C GLU A 285 -18.53 3.44 2.88
N TYR A 286 -17.26 3.24 3.23
CA TYR A 286 -16.75 1.96 3.71
C TYR A 286 -17.32 1.67 5.10
N THR A 287 -18.49 1.04 5.16
CA THR A 287 -19.10 0.55 6.41
C THR A 287 -18.67 -0.88 6.69
N GLU A 288 -17.36 -1.10 6.78
CA GLU A 288 -16.82 -2.40 7.22
C GLU A 288 -16.83 -2.45 8.76
N TRP A 289 -17.91 -2.98 9.33
CA TRP A 289 -18.02 -3.15 10.78
C TRP A 289 -17.29 -4.41 11.24
N VAL A 290 -16.22 -4.24 12.02
CA VAL A 290 -15.55 -5.36 12.71
C VAL A 290 -16.49 -6.04 13.72
N LEU A 291 -17.33 -5.24 14.40
CA LEU A 291 -18.41 -5.69 15.28
C LEU A 291 -19.69 -4.99 14.86
N GLY A 292 -20.48 -5.66 14.02
CA GLY A 292 -21.74 -5.14 13.53
C GLY A 292 -22.89 -5.26 14.54
N PRO A 293 -24.07 -4.69 14.24
CA PRO A 293 -25.24 -4.69 15.12
C PRO A 293 -25.78 -6.10 15.45
N GLY A 294 -25.31 -7.15 14.77
CA GLY A 294 -25.67 -8.55 15.05
C GLY A 294 -24.82 -9.25 16.12
N PHE A 295 -23.78 -8.61 16.67
CA PHE A 295 -22.94 -9.22 17.70
C PHE A 295 -23.50 -8.98 19.10
N THR A 296 -23.63 -10.04 19.89
CA THR A 296 -23.93 -9.91 21.34
C THR A 296 -22.64 -9.65 22.12
N THR A 297 -22.76 -9.10 23.33
CA THR A 297 -21.61 -8.92 24.24
C THR A 297 -20.84 -10.22 24.47
N ASN A 298 -21.55 -11.36 24.59
CA ASN A 298 -20.91 -12.66 24.79
C ASN A 298 -20.09 -13.10 23.57
N ASP A 299 -20.60 -12.83 22.36
CA ASP A 299 -19.86 -13.11 21.12
C ASP A 299 -18.58 -12.28 21.03
N VAL A 300 -18.64 -11.00 21.45
CA VAL A 300 -17.46 -10.13 21.52
C VAL A 300 -16.43 -10.67 22.52
N VAL A 301 -16.87 -11.01 23.73
CA VAL A 301 -15.98 -11.54 24.78
C VAL A 301 -15.30 -12.82 24.30
N ARG A 302 -16.05 -13.80 23.80
CA ARG A 302 -15.48 -15.05 23.28
C ARG A 302 -14.50 -14.84 22.13
N ARG A 303 -14.77 -13.86 21.26
CA ARG A 303 -13.90 -13.56 20.11
C ARG A 303 -12.54 -13.00 20.53
N TYR A 304 -12.49 -12.19 21.59
CA TYR A 304 -11.29 -11.47 22.00
C TYR A 304 -10.65 -11.97 23.31
N GLU A 305 -11.32 -12.84 24.07
CA GLU A 305 -10.77 -13.45 25.30
C GLU A 305 -9.36 -14.02 25.09
N PRO A 306 -9.05 -14.79 24.03
CA PRO A 306 -7.70 -15.30 23.83
C PRO A 306 -6.63 -14.21 23.66
N VAL A 307 -7.01 -13.05 23.10
CA VAL A 307 -6.10 -11.91 22.93
C VAL A 307 -5.74 -11.37 24.31
N PHE A 308 -6.73 -11.11 25.17
CA PHE A 308 -6.50 -10.56 26.52
C PHE A 308 -5.81 -11.55 27.45
N SER A 309 -6.23 -12.81 27.48
CA SER A 309 -5.58 -13.83 28.33
C SER A 309 -4.10 -14.02 27.98
N SER A 310 -3.73 -13.88 26.70
CA SER A 310 -2.32 -13.97 26.30
C SER A 310 -1.50 -12.76 26.76
N LEU A 311 -2.12 -11.59 26.90
CA LEU A 311 -1.50 -10.37 27.43
C LEU A 311 -1.39 -10.40 28.96
N ASP A 312 -2.40 -10.94 29.66
CA ASP A 312 -2.49 -10.98 31.13
C ASP A 312 -1.62 -12.06 31.78
N SER A 313 -1.16 -13.05 31.02
CA SER A 313 -0.29 -14.14 31.50
C SER A 313 1.08 -13.70 32.05
N TYR A 314 1.33 -12.38 32.12
CA TYR A 314 2.56 -11.81 32.69
C TYR A 314 2.24 -10.57 33.54
N SER A 315 1.63 -10.79 34.70
CA SER A 315 1.82 -9.87 35.83
C SER A 315 3.28 -10.02 36.28
N PRO A 316 4.09 -8.95 36.41
CA PRO A 316 5.39 -9.07 37.05
C PRO A 316 5.12 -9.51 38.48
N THR A 317 5.63 -10.68 38.87
CA THR A 317 5.83 -10.99 40.28
C THR A 317 6.77 -9.91 40.83
N GLU A 318 6.26 -9.13 41.78
CA GLU A 318 7.01 -8.14 42.57
C GLU A 318 8.29 -8.72 43.17
#